data_AF-A0A2E0H729-F1
#
_entry.id   AF-A0A2E0H729-F1
#
_cell.length_a   1.000
_cell.length_b   1.000
_cell.length_c   1.000
_cell.angle_alpha   90.00
_cell.angle_beta   90.00
_cell.angle_gamma   90.00
#
_symmetry.space_group_name_H-M   'P 1'
#
loop_
_entity.id
_entity.type
_entity.pdbx_description
1 polymer ?
#
loop_
_entity_poly.entity_id
_entity_poly.type
_entity_poly.pdbx_seq_one_letter_code
_entity_poly.pdbx_strand_id
1 'polypeptide(L)' 'MTDDLVKETSPEVVDETVRAFLDARKNGASRLSAYMIARAVYRQHCPDDPINRPIIFAMVAAAESIEEKPDN' A
#
# COMPACT_ATOMS: atom_id res chain seq x y z
N MET A 1 -14.45 -10.86 -4.30
CA MET A 1 -13.62 -10.82 -5.53
C MET A 1 -12.62 -9.68 -5.44
N THR A 2 -11.75 -9.71 -4.43
CA THR A 2 -10.68 -8.70 -4.22
C THR A 2 -9.29 -9.33 -4.23
N ASP A 3 -9.20 -10.66 -4.16
CA ASP A 3 -7.95 -11.42 -4.15
C ASP A 3 -7.22 -11.50 -5.50
N ASP A 4 -7.90 -11.25 -6.63
CA ASP A 4 -7.30 -11.50 -7.94
C ASP A 4 -6.48 -10.32 -8.48
N LEU A 5 -6.75 -9.07 -8.07
CA LEU A 5 -5.96 -7.92 -8.52
C LEU A 5 -4.54 -7.90 -7.90
N VAL A 6 -4.39 -8.43 -6.69
CA VAL A 6 -3.06 -8.57 -6.04
C VAL A 6 -2.19 -9.57 -6.81
N LYS A 7 -2.79 -10.58 -7.45
CA LYS A 7 -2.06 -11.57 -8.25
C LYS A 7 -1.58 -11.03 -9.60
N GLU A 8 -2.23 -10.00 -10.13
CA GLU A 8 -1.82 -9.35 -11.39
C GLU A 8 -0.72 -8.30 -11.18
N THR A 9 -0.52 -7.84 -9.94
CA THR A 9 0.52 -6.87 -9.61
C THR A 9 1.83 -7.59 -9.25
N SER A 10 2.96 -7.17 -9.84
CA SER A 10 4.28 -7.70 -9.45
C SER A 10 4.52 -7.51 -7.94
N PRO A 11 5.03 -8.54 -7.23
CA PRO A 11 5.41 -8.42 -5.82
C PRO A 11 6.32 -7.22 -5.52
N GLU A 12 7.15 -6.80 -6.48
CA GLU A 12 8.06 -5.66 -6.35
C GLU A 12 7.29 -4.34 -6.25
N VAL A 13 6.25 -4.17 -7.06
CA VAL A 13 5.37 -2.98 -7.05
C VAL A 13 4.58 -2.92 -5.75
N VAL A 14 4.18 -4.09 -5.23
CA VAL A 14 3.53 -4.22 -3.92
C VAL A 14 4.47 -3.74 -2.82
N ASP A 15 5.71 -4.25 -2.77
CA ASP A 15 6.72 -3.87 -1.78
C ASP A 15 7.07 -2.38 -1.83
N GLU A 16 7.25 -1.81 -3.03
CA GLU A 16 7.56 -0.39 -3.21
C GLU A 16 6.41 0.50 -2.73
N THR A 17 5.17 0.10 -3.02
CA THR A 17 3.96 0.79 -2.57
C THR A 17 3.81 0.75 -1.05
N VAL A 18 4.09 -0.40 -0.40
CA VAL A 18 4.06 -0.54 1.06
C VAL A 18 5.14 0.30 1.72
N ARG A 19 6.38 0.26 1.19
CA ARG A 19 7.49 1.07 1.71
C ARG A 19 7.17 2.56 1.66
N ALA A 20 6.64 3.04 0.54
CA ALA A 20 6.24 4.45 0.41
C ALA A 20 5.16 4.85 1.43
N PHE A 21 4.21 3.95 1.73
CA PHE A 21 3.23 4.19 2.78
C PHE A 21 3.88 4.26 4.17
N LEU A 22 4.66 3.24 4.55
CA LEU A 22 5.28 3.13 5.87
C LEU A 22 6.27 4.27 6.12
N ASP A 23 7.08 4.63 5.13
CA ASP A 23 7.99 5.77 5.23
C ASP A 23 7.23 7.08 5.42
N ALA A 24 6.12 7.28 4.71
CA ALA A 24 5.28 8.46 4.93
C ALA A 24 4.70 8.48 6.36
N ARG A 25 4.24 7.33 6.88
CA ARG A 25 3.74 7.20 8.27
C ARG A 25 4.83 7.51 9.29
N LYS A 26 6.03 6.96 9.11
CA LYS A 26 7.20 7.20 9.96
C LYS A 26 7.62 8.66 9.98
N ASN A 27 7.44 9.37 8.86
CA ASN A 27 7.67 10.81 8.75
C ASN A 27 6.50 11.68 9.25
N GLY A 28 5.49 11.08 9.90
CA GLY A 28 4.38 11.80 10.52
C GLY A 28 3.20 12.11 9.60
N ALA A 29 3.15 11.54 8.39
CA ALA A 29 2.01 11.73 7.51
C ALA A 29 0.74 11.10 8.10
N SER A 30 -0.39 11.79 7.91
CA SER A 30 -1.70 11.20 8.21
C SER A 30 -1.91 9.93 7.38
N ARG A 31 -2.75 9.01 7.87
CA ARG A 31 -3.07 7.78 7.14
C ARG A 31 -3.59 8.06 5.72
N LEU A 32 -4.42 9.09 5.55
CA LEU A 32 -4.92 9.51 4.24
C LEU A 32 -3.80 10.04 3.34
N SER A 33 -2.89 10.85 3.89
CA SER A 33 -1.75 11.40 3.14
C SER A 33 -0.78 10.30 2.71
N ALA A 34 -0.44 9.37 3.61
CA ALA A 34 0.39 8.22 3.31
C ALA A 34 -0.26 7.32 2.24
N TYR A 35 -1.58 7.11 2.33
CA TYR A 35 -2.34 6.41 1.30
C TYR A 35 -2.24 7.10 -0.08
N MET A 36 -2.36 8.42 -0.13
CA MET A 36 -2.24 9.17 -1.39
C MET A 36 -0.84 9.05 -2.00
N ILE A 37 0.21 9.01 -1.17
CA ILE A 37 1.59 8.78 -1.61
C ILE A 37 1.75 7.37 -2.17
N ALA A 38 1.33 6.34 -1.43
CA ALA A 38 1.36 4.95 -1.88
C ALA A 38 0.62 4.75 -3.21
N ARG A 39 -0.56 5.39 -3.34
CA ARG A 39 -1.34 5.38 -4.58
C ARG A 39 -0.64 6.08 -5.73
N ALA A 40 0.12 7.13 -5.47
CA ALA A 40 0.91 7.80 -6.51
C ALA A 40 2.06 6.91 -7.00
N VAL A 41 2.72 6.18 -6.10
CA VAL A 41 3.77 5.20 -6.43
C VAL A 41 3.19 4.05 -7.27
N TYR A 42 2.14 3.39 -6.78
CA TYR A 42 1.48 2.30 -7.51
C TYR A 42 1.04 2.71 -8.93
N ARG A 43 0.54 3.94 -9.10
CA ARG A 43 0.13 4.48 -10.41
C ARG A 43 1.28 4.66 -11.41
N GLN A 44 2.52 4.75 -10.97
CA GLN A 44 3.67 4.81 -11.88
C GLN A 44 3.86 3.47 -12.61
N HIS A 45 3.48 2.36 -11.97
CA HIS A 45 3.60 1.02 -12.53
C HIS A 45 2.30 0.55 -13.20
N CYS A 46 1.15 0.99 -12.70
CA CYS A 46 -0.18 0.62 -13.20
C CYS A 46 -1.01 1.88 -13.50
N PRO A 47 -0.68 2.63 -14.58
CA PRO A 47 -1.34 3.90 -14.90
C PRO A 47 -2.80 3.73 -15.36
N ASP A 48 -3.10 2.59 -15.99
CA ASP A 48 -4.41 2.28 -16.56
C ASP A 48 -5.35 1.53 -15.60
N ASP A 49 -4.89 1.21 -14.38
CA ASP A 49 -5.72 0.50 -13.40
C ASP A 49 -6.74 1.46 -12.74
N PRO A 50 -8.05 1.27 -13.01
CA PRO A 50 -9.08 2.15 -12.48
C PRO A 50 -9.37 1.90 -10.99
N ILE A 51 -8.92 0.78 -10.41
CA ILE A 51 -9.35 0.25 -9.10
C ILE A 51 -8.16 0.19 -8.11
N ASN A 52 -7.35 1.24 -8.01
CA ASN A 52 -6.26 1.32 -7.00
C ASN A 52 -6.74 1.55 -5.55
N ARG A 53 -8.01 1.26 -5.21
CA ARG A 53 -8.55 1.45 -3.85
C ARG A 53 -8.41 0.18 -2.99
N PRO A 54 -8.97 -0.98 -3.37
CA PRO A 54 -9.05 -2.14 -2.48
C PRO A 54 -7.68 -2.72 -2.11
N ILE A 55 -6.76 -2.81 -3.07
CA ILE A 55 -5.42 -3.39 -2.89
C ILE A 55 -4.60 -2.56 -1.91
N ILE A 56 -4.52 -1.25 -2.13
CA ILE A 56 -3.74 -0.35 -1.26
C ILE A 56 -4.35 -0.33 0.15
N PHE A 57 -5.67 -0.35 0.30
CA PHE A 57 -6.30 -0.46 1.63
C PHE A 57 -5.98 -1.78 2.32
N ALA A 58 -6.02 -2.91 1.60
CA ALA A 58 -5.66 -4.21 2.16
C ALA A 58 -4.18 -4.28 2.55
N MET A 59 -3.30 -3.73 1.72
CA MET A 59 -1.85 -3.65 1.99
C MET A 59 -1.53 -2.75 3.18
N VAL A 60 -2.21 -1.59 3.29
CA VAL A 60 -2.09 -0.70 4.44
C VAL A 60 -2.59 -1.37 5.72
N ALA A 61 -3.73 -2.06 5.66
CA ALA A 61 -4.28 -2.77 6.82
C ALA A 61 -3.37 -3.92 7.28
N ALA A 62 -2.76 -4.64 6.34
CA ALA A 62 -1.77 -5.67 6.64
C ALA A 62 -0.49 -5.08 7.24
N ALA A 63 0.01 -3.97 6.70
CA ALA A 63 1.22 -3.31 7.20
C ALA A 63 1.04 -2.74 8.62
N GLU A 64 -0.09 -2.09 8.91
CA GLU A 64 -0.42 -1.62 10.27
C GLU A 64 -0.59 -2.79 11.26
N SER A 65 -1.15 -3.93 10.83
CA SER A 65 -1.28 -5.13 11.68
C SER A 65 0.06 -5.79 12.02
N ILE A 66 1.10 -5.56 11.21
CA ILE A 66 2.46 -6.05 11.47
C ILE A 66 3.18 -5.12 12.45
N GLU A 67 3.03 -3.79 12.31
CA GLU A 67 3.59 -2.81 13.27
C GLU A 67 2.93 -2.89 14.66
N GLU A 68 1.64 -3.26 14.76
CA GLU A 68 0.95 -3.46 16.04
C GLU A 68 1.32 -4.75 16.77
N LYS A 69 2.21 -5.59 16.21
CA LYS A 69 2.89 -6.66 16.95
C LYS A 69 4.33 -6.24 17.29
N PRO A 70 4.56 -5.33 18.25
CA PRO A 70 5.81 -5.39 18.98
C PRO A 70 5.79 -6.69 19.80
N ASP A 71 6.94 -7.37 19.80
CA ASP A 71 7.17 -8.67 20.42
C ASP A 71 6.51 -8.83 21.80
N ASN A 72 5.91 -10.01 22.01
CA ASN A 72 5.60 -10.53 23.33
C ASN A 72 6.71 -11.48 23.78
#